data_AF-A0A358NAS0-F1
#
_entry.id   AF-A0A358NAS0-F1
#
_cell.length_a   1.000
_cell.length_b   1.000
_cell.length_c   1.000
_cell.angle_alpha   90.00
_cell.angle_beta   90.00
_cell.angle_gamma   90.00
#
_symmetry.space_group_name_H-M   'P 1'
#
loop_
_entity.id
_entity.type
_entity.pdbx_description
1 polymer ?
#
loop_
_entity_poly.entity_id
_entity_poly.type
_entity_poly.pdbx_seq_one_letter_code
_entity_poly.pdbx_strand_id
1 'polypeptide(L)'
;VFEAAFAILFLLIVLIRYFYMRQFETFLGARKPASLFHKRLGKAIHRSIYFCLVLLPLSGLLIAGLFALGIREGALQDFTLALHEFCASLSYFLITIHIAAAIFSRFRGEGIWTSMVPLWKEKI
;
A
#
# COMPACT_ATOMS: atom_id res chain seq x y z
N VAL A 1 -10.59 -12.93 16.79
CA VAL A 1 -10.31 -11.73 17.64
C VAL A 1 -8.97 -11.14 17.27
N PHE A 2 -7.94 -11.97 17.15
CA PHE A 2 -6.62 -11.56 16.67
C PHE A 2 -6.67 -10.81 15.32
N GLU A 3 -7.45 -11.31 14.36
CA GLU A 3 -7.58 -10.75 13.01
C GLU A 3 -8.15 -9.33 13.04
N ALA A 4 -9.18 -9.10 13.86
CA ALA A 4 -9.79 -7.78 14.02
C ALA A 4 -8.82 -6.80 14.71
N ALA A 5 -8.13 -7.25 15.77
CA ALA A 5 -7.13 -6.43 16.45
C ALA A 5 -5.97 -6.07 15.51
N PHE A 6 -5.48 -7.04 14.75
CA PHE A 6 -4.47 -6.84 13.72
C PHE A 6 -4.93 -5.85 12.65
N ALA A 7 -6.16 -6.00 12.14
CA ALA A 7 -6.71 -5.11 11.12
C ALA A 7 -6.82 -3.66 11.61
N ILE A 8 -7.27 -3.45 12.86
CA ILE A 8 -7.34 -2.12 13.47
C ILE A 8 -5.94 -1.52 13.63
N LEU A 9 -5.00 -2.26 14.21
CA LEU A 9 -3.63 -1.79 14.40
C LEU A 9 -2.96 -1.47 13.06
N PHE A 10 -3.12 -2.36 12.08
CA PHE A 10 -2.59 -2.19 10.73
C PHE A 10 -3.17 -0.93 10.06
N LEU A 11 -4.49 -0.73 10.14
CA LEU A 11 -5.15 0.45 9.62
C LEU A 11 -4.61 1.73 10.27
N LEU A 12 -4.44 1.75 11.59
CA LEU A 12 -3.86 2.89 12.30
C LEU A 12 -2.45 3.22 11.78
N ILE A 13 -1.57 2.22 11.66
CA ILE A 13 -0.21 2.41 11.14
C ILE A 13 -0.23 2.96 9.71
N VAL A 14 -1.08 2.41 8.84
CA VAL A 14 -1.20 2.86 7.44
C VAL A 14 -1.69 4.31 7.36
N LEU A 15 -2.67 4.69 8.18
CA LEU A 15 -3.19 6.06 8.23
C LEU A 15 -2.12 7.03 8.72
N ILE A 16 -1.43 6.72 9.82
CA ILE A 16 -0.32 7.54 10.33
C ILE A 16 0.74 7.75 9.23
N ARG A 17 1.15 6.65 8.58
CA ARG A 17 2.13 6.71 7.48
C ARG A 17 1.62 7.57 6.32
N TYR A 18 0.36 7.43 5.93
CA TYR A 18 -0.22 8.22 4.85
C TYR A 18 -0.17 9.72 5.15
N PHE A 19 -0.62 10.12 6.35
CA PHE A 19 -0.64 11.52 6.74
C PHE A 19 0.76 12.13 6.86
N TYR A 20 1.72 11.38 7.42
CA TYR A 20 3.12 11.77 7.47
C TYR A 20 3.72 11.93 6.06
N MET A 21 3.60 10.90 5.21
CA MET A 21 4.23 10.90 3.88
C MET A 21 3.58 11.85 2.87
N ARG A 22 2.33 12.28 3.10
CA ARG A 22 1.64 13.29 2.27
C ARG A 22 2.42 14.61 2.18
N GLN A 23 3.26 14.91 3.17
CA GLN A 23 4.01 16.15 3.27
C GLN A 23 5.28 16.14 2.38
N PHE A 24 5.68 14.97 1.89
CA PHE A 24 6.92 14.78 1.14
C PHE A 24 6.67 14.55 -0.35
N GLU A 25 7.61 15.01 -1.18
CA GLU A 25 7.57 14.78 -2.62
C GLU A 25 7.92 13.33 -2.99
N THR A 26 7.27 12.81 -4.04
CA THR A 26 7.61 11.48 -4.58
C THR A 26 9.00 11.51 -5.20
N PHE A 27 9.81 10.47 -4.94
CA PHE A 27 11.24 10.37 -5.27
C PHE A 27 12.18 11.25 -4.42
N LEU A 28 11.86 11.40 -3.14
CA LEU A 28 12.78 11.99 -2.17
C LEU A 28 14.13 11.25 -2.18
N GLY A 29 15.23 11.98 -2.39
CA GLY A 29 16.58 11.41 -2.49
C GLY A 29 17.02 10.95 -3.88
N ALA A 30 16.21 11.17 -4.93
CA ALA A 30 16.65 10.88 -6.30
C ALA A 30 17.82 11.78 -6.73
N ARG A 31 18.90 11.17 -7.23
CA ARG A 31 20.11 11.85 -7.70
C ARG A 31 19.96 12.45 -9.09
N LYS A 32 19.06 11.89 -9.91
CA LYS A 32 18.72 12.40 -11.23
C LYS A 32 17.27 12.89 -11.24
N PRO A 33 16.96 14.00 -11.92
CA PRO A 33 15.59 14.46 -12.05
C PRO A 33 14.78 13.38 -12.80
N ALA A 34 13.82 12.77 -12.12
CA ALA A 34 12.88 11.86 -12.75
C ALA A 34 11.98 12.64 -13.72
N SER A 35 11.67 12.05 -14.88
CA SER A 35 10.72 12.68 -15.80
C SER A 35 9.36 12.86 -15.11
N LEU A 36 8.61 13.88 -15.55
CA LEU A 36 7.28 14.15 -15.02
C LEU A 36 6.35 12.93 -15.11
N PHE A 37 6.51 12.12 -16.17
CA PHE A 37 5.77 10.89 -16.36
C PHE A 37 6.08 9.85 -15.27
N HIS A 38 7.36 9.58 -15.01
CA HIS A 38 7.76 8.65 -13.94
C HIS A 38 7.28 9.14 -12.56
N LYS A 39 7.35 10.45 -12.30
CA LYS A 39 6.86 11.04 -11.03
C LYS A 39 5.35 10.86 -10.86
N ARG A 40 4.57 11.09 -11.92
CA ARG A 40 3.11 10.87 -11.90
C ARG A 40 2.78 9.39 -11.71
N LEU A 41 3.47 8.50 -12.42
CA LEU A 41 3.27 7.05 -12.30
C LEU A 41 3.59 6.55 -10.89
N GLY A 42 4.74 6.95 -10.32
CA GLY A 42 5.11 6.61 -8.96
C GLY A 42 4.10 7.12 -7.93
N LYS A 43 3.58 8.34 -8.10
CA LYS A 43 2.52 8.90 -7.24
C LYS A 43 1.21 8.12 -7.38
N ALA A 44 0.84 7.72 -8.59
CA ALA A 44 -0.35 6.90 -8.85
C ALA A 44 -0.23 5.54 -8.16
N ILE A 45 0.89 4.82 -8.34
CA ILE A 45 1.15 3.53 -7.70
C ILE A 45 1.06 3.66 -6.17
N HIS A 46 1.76 4.63 -5.57
CA HIS A 46 1.70 4.80 -4.11
C HIS A 46 0.28 5.10 -3.60
N ARG A 47 -0.47 5.95 -4.31
CA ARG A 47 -1.87 6.24 -3.95
C ARG A 47 -2.75 4.98 -4.05
N SER A 48 -2.59 4.18 -5.09
CA SER A 48 -3.31 2.91 -5.25
C SER A 48 -2.93 1.90 -4.17
N ILE A 49 -1.66 1.85 -3.76
CA ILE A 49 -1.22 1.02 -2.62
C ILE A 49 -1.91 1.49 -1.34
N TYR A 50 -1.87 2.79 -1.01
CA TYR A 50 -2.57 3.30 0.17
C TYR A 50 -4.07 3.01 0.14
N PHE A 51 -4.69 3.15 -1.02
CA PHE A 51 -6.10 2.81 -1.23
C PHE A 51 -6.37 1.33 -0.86
N CYS A 52 -5.59 0.39 -1.41
CA CYS A 52 -5.75 -1.03 -1.10
C CYS A 52 -5.45 -1.35 0.37
N LEU A 53 -4.36 -0.80 0.92
CA LEU A 53 -3.95 -1.07 2.31
C LEU A 53 -4.90 -0.47 3.35
N VAL A 54 -5.71 0.52 2.99
CA VAL A 54 -6.79 1.04 3.84
C VAL A 54 -8.06 0.21 3.65
N LEU A 55 -8.44 -0.09 2.41
CA LEU A 55 -9.67 -0.85 2.14
C LEU A 55 -9.61 -2.29 2.62
N LEU A 56 -8.45 -2.95 2.59
CA LEU A 56 -8.27 -4.31 3.07
C LEU A 56 -8.72 -4.49 4.53
N PRO A 57 -8.12 -3.80 5.52
CA PRO A 57 -8.55 -3.93 6.91
C PRO A 57 -9.97 -3.42 7.13
N LEU A 58 -10.42 -2.36 6.43
CA LEU A 58 -11.79 -1.85 6.55
C LEU A 58 -12.84 -2.88 6.09
N SER A 59 -12.64 -3.47 4.91
CA SER A 59 -13.53 -4.52 4.39
C SER A 59 -13.45 -5.79 5.24
N GLY A 60 -12.26 -6.16 5.75
CA GLY A 60 -12.12 -7.29 6.67
C GLY A 60 -12.87 -7.10 7.99
N LEU A 61 -12.81 -5.89 8.58
CA LEU A 61 -13.59 -5.52 9.75
C LEU A 61 -15.09 -5.49 9.45
N LEU A 62 -15.49 -5.03 8.26
CA LEU A 62 -16.89 -5.05 7.84
C LEU A 62 -17.42 -6.48 7.67
N ILE A 63 -16.66 -7.39 7.04
CA ILE A 63 -17.00 -8.82 6.93
C ILE A 63 -17.19 -9.41 8.33
N ALA A 64 -16.25 -9.16 9.25
CA ALA A 64 -16.36 -9.65 10.62
C ALA A 64 -17.58 -9.09 11.37
N GLY A 65 -17.88 -7.79 11.16
CA GLY A 65 -19.04 -7.12 11.74
C GLY A 65 -20.36 -7.68 11.21
N LEU A 66 -20.47 -7.89 9.90
CA LEU A 66 -21.66 -8.51 9.28
C LEU A 66 -21.89 -9.93 9.80
N PHE A 67 -20.81 -10.74 9.89
CA PHE A 67 -20.88 -12.08 10.50
C PHE A 67 -21.37 -12.04 11.94
N ALA A 68 -20.90 -11.08 12.74
CA ALA A 68 -21.32 -10.91 14.13
C ALA A 68 -22.79 -10.50 14.27
N LEU A 69 -23.34 -9.78 13.28
CA LEU A 69 -24.76 -9.43 13.20
C LEU A 69 -25.63 -10.58 12.64
N GLY A 70 -25.05 -11.73 12.33
CA GLY A 70 -25.75 -12.89 11.75
C GLY A 70 -25.93 -12.84 10.24
N ILE A 71 -25.42 -11.81 9.56
CA ILE A 71 -25.43 -11.68 8.10
C ILE A 71 -24.24 -12.47 7.54
N ARG A 72 -24.49 -13.74 7.19
CA ARG A 72 -23.44 -14.67 6.72
C ARG A 72 -23.39 -14.84 5.21
N GLU A 73 -24.46 -14.43 4.52
CA GLU A 73 -24.67 -14.61 3.09
C GLU A 73 -25.59 -13.50 2.54
N GLY A 74 -25.64 -13.38 1.22
CA GLY A 74 -26.47 -12.40 0.51
C GLY A 74 -25.67 -11.21 -0.01
N ALA A 75 -26.36 -10.36 -0.78
CA ALA A 75 -25.71 -9.34 -1.62
C ALA A 75 -24.71 -8.43 -0.87
N LEU A 76 -25.01 -8.05 0.38
CA LEU A 76 -24.12 -7.21 1.18
C LEU A 76 -22.84 -7.94 1.59
N GLN A 77 -22.97 -9.21 2.00
CA GLN A 77 -21.83 -10.04 2.38
C GLN A 77 -20.97 -10.36 1.16
N ASP A 78 -21.60 -10.77 0.06
CA ASP A 78 -20.93 -11.14 -1.19
C ASP A 78 -20.18 -9.94 -1.78
N PHE A 79 -20.80 -8.76 -1.78
CA PHE A 79 -20.14 -7.53 -2.21
C PHE A 79 -18.92 -7.19 -1.34
N THR A 80 -19.06 -7.31 -0.02
CA THR A 80 -17.96 -6.98 0.90
C THR A 80 -16.79 -7.95 0.74
N LEU A 81 -17.08 -9.24 0.57
CA LEU A 81 -16.09 -10.28 0.29
C LEU A 81 -15.38 -10.00 -1.04
N ALA A 82 -16.13 -9.76 -2.11
CA ALA A 82 -15.59 -9.46 -3.43
C ALA A 82 -14.70 -8.20 -3.43
N LEU A 83 -15.12 -7.15 -2.72
CA LEU A 83 -14.32 -5.94 -2.55
C LEU A 83 -13.00 -6.22 -1.82
N HIS A 84 -13.05 -7.04 -0.76
CA HIS A 84 -11.87 -7.43 0.01
C HIS A 84 -10.88 -8.23 -0.86
N GLU A 85 -11.37 -9.25 -1.57
CA GLU A 85 -10.58 -10.09 -2.46
C GLU A 85 -9.97 -9.32 -3.63
N PHE A 86 -10.74 -8.39 -4.22
CA PHE A 86 -10.25 -7.49 -5.25
C PHE A 86 -9.10 -6.61 -4.73
N CYS A 87 -9.27 -6.01 -3.55
CA CYS A 87 -8.23 -5.19 -2.93
C CYS A 87 -6.99 -6.04 -2.58
N ALA A 88 -7.16 -7.28 -2.15
CA ALA A 88 -6.06 -8.21 -1.87
C ALA A 88 -5.25 -8.49 -3.13
N SER A 89 -5.93 -8.90 -4.20
CA SER A 89 -5.32 -9.20 -5.49
C SER A 89 -4.60 -7.99 -6.09
N LEU A 90 -5.25 -6.82 -6.05
CA LEU A 90 -4.66 -5.58 -6.53
C LEU A 90 -3.45 -5.17 -5.69
N SER A 91 -3.49 -5.37 -4.37
CA SER A 91 -2.36 -5.06 -3.49
C SER A 91 -1.14 -5.93 -3.80
N TYR A 92 -1.32 -7.23 -4.04
CA TYR A 92 -0.22 -8.12 -4.41
C TYR A 92 0.44 -7.67 -5.70
N PHE A 93 -0.36 -7.34 -6.71
CA PHE A 93 0.17 -6.80 -7.97
C PHE A 93 0.94 -5.49 -7.76
N LEU A 94 0.33 -4.51 -7.07
CA LEU A 94 0.92 -3.18 -6.87
C LEU A 94 2.19 -3.22 -6.02
N ILE A 95 2.23 -4.02 -4.96
CA ILE A 95 3.41 -4.18 -4.11
C ILE A 95 4.53 -4.87 -4.89
N THR A 96 4.21 -5.88 -5.70
CA THR A 96 5.20 -6.57 -6.53
C THR A 96 5.87 -5.62 -7.51
N ILE A 97 5.08 -4.84 -8.27
CA ILE A 97 5.66 -3.86 -9.21
C ILE A 97 6.44 -2.76 -8.47
N HIS A 98 5.99 -2.37 -7.27
CA HIS A 98 6.67 -1.36 -6.46
C HIS A 98 8.05 -1.85 -5.99
N ILE A 99 8.11 -3.07 -5.46
CA ILE A 99 9.37 -3.71 -5.03
C ILE A 99 10.30 -3.90 -6.23
N ALA A 100 9.79 -4.42 -7.35
CA ALA A 100 10.58 -4.61 -8.57
C ALA A 100 11.16 -3.29 -9.07
N ALA A 101 10.36 -2.21 -9.10
CA ALA A 101 10.82 -0.88 -9.48
C ALA A 101 11.87 -0.33 -8.51
N ALA A 102 11.71 -0.54 -7.19
CA ALA A 102 12.68 -0.10 -6.19
C ALA A 102 14.03 -0.83 -6.34
N ILE A 103 14.00 -2.15 -6.56
CA ILE A 103 15.20 -2.95 -6.83
C ILE A 103 15.87 -2.52 -8.14
N PHE A 104 15.10 -2.28 -9.19
CA PHE A 104 15.62 -1.81 -10.47
C PHE A 104 16.30 -0.43 -10.34
N SER A 105 15.64 0.51 -9.65
CA SER A 105 16.20 1.83 -9.35
C SER A 105 17.49 1.74 -8.54
N ARG A 106 17.57 0.78 -7.61
CA ARG A 106 18.79 0.47 -6.85
C ARG A 106 19.96 0.07 -7.76
N PHE A 107 19.74 -0.86 -8.70
CA PHE A 107 20.78 -1.27 -9.64
C PHE A 107 21.27 -0.12 -10.54
N ARG A 108 20.41 0.88 -10.78
CA ARG A 108 20.75 2.10 -11.53
C ARG A 108 21.42 3.20 -10.71
N GLY A 109 21.56 3.03 -9.40
CA GLY A 109 22.22 4.03 -8.56
C GLY A 109 21.43 5.34 -8.46
N GLU A 110 20.10 5.32 -8.54
CA GLU A 110 19.29 6.54 -8.60
C GLU A 110 19.11 7.22 -7.24
N GLY A 111 19.50 6.57 -6.13
CA GLY A 111 19.40 7.11 -4.76
C GLY A 111 18.04 6.89 -4.10
N ILE A 112 17.03 6.42 -4.84
CA ILE A 112 15.66 6.21 -4.37
C ILE A 112 15.59 5.05 -3.35
N TRP A 113 16.37 3.99 -3.53
CA TRP A 113 16.43 2.90 -2.54
C TRP A 113 17.03 3.38 -1.23
N THR A 114 18.16 4.08 -1.34
CA THR A 114 18.96 4.56 -0.19
C THR A 114 18.20 5.56 0.68
N SER A 115 17.19 6.27 0.13
CA SER A 115 16.34 7.18 0.91
C SER A 115 15.23 6.48 1.69
N MET A 116 14.88 5.24 1.33
CA MET A 116 13.77 4.48 1.94
C MET A 116 14.23 3.30 2.78
N VAL A 117 15.37 2.69 2.44
CA VAL A 117 15.90 1.50 3.12
C VAL A 117 17.22 1.88 3.80
N PRO A 118 17.29 1.85 5.15
CA PRO A 118 18.50 2.25 5.88
C PRO A 118 19.63 1.21 5.77
N LEU A 119 19.30 -0.01 5.37
CA LEU A 119 20.21 -1.13 5.17
C LEU A 119 20.48 -1.35 3.66
N TRP A 120 21.64 -1.91 3.34
CA TRP A 120 22.02 -2.28 1.96
C TRP A 120 21.94 -1.13 0.94
N LYS A 121 22.47 0.04 1.34
CA LYS A 121 22.50 1.25 0.53
C LYS A 121 23.23 1.04 -0.80
N GLU A 122 22.89 1.87 -1.78
CA GLU A 122 23.64 1.94 -3.04
C GLU A 122 25.07 2.44 -2.76
N LYS A 123 26.07 1.91 -3.47
CA LYS A 123 27.44 2.45 -3.38
C LYS A 123 27.43 3.89 -3.88
N ILE A 124 28.00 4.78 -3.07
CA ILE A 124 28.16 6.21 -3.36
C ILE A 124 29.34 6.36 -4.32
#